data_AF-A0A6C0NTJ0-F1
#
_entry.id   AF-A0A6C0NTJ0-F1
#
_cell.length_a   1.000
_cell.length_b   1.000
_cell.length_c   1.000
_cell.angle_alpha   90.00
_cell.angle_beta   90.00
_cell.angle_gamma   90.00
#
_symmetry.space_group_name_H-M   'P 1'
#
loop_
_entity.id
_entity.type
_entity.pdbx_description
1 polymer ?
#
loop_
_entity_poly.entity_id
_entity_poly.type
_entity_poly.pdbx_seq_one_letter_code
_entity_poly.pdbx_strand_id
1 'polypeptide(L)'
;MKLYTSDEIRTKFIRFFQTKGHAVISSASVIPDNDPTVLFTTAGMHPLIPYLLGEKHPSGTRLTNIQKCIRTVDIDEVGDDTHCTFFEMMGNWSLGDYFNQESIAWSWEFVTAPEWLAIPKHKIAVTVFEGDADSPRDQESYDIWRELGQDEQEIFFLPKTENWWGPAGQTGPCGPDTEIFIISDKERCGPSCSPACGCGRYIEFWNNVFMQYNKRADGRFEPLDQRNIDTGMGLERILIALNGGTVYDSDLFTSIFAQIAALSEATYADQPKAYRIVADHTRTAVFILGDTYGVTPSNVDQGYVLRRLIRRALRFAMELGIQEGHLANVANAVIEKYELIYPELHRNRDKIIREFQAEEARFQKTLSQGLREFEKLTISLENKQLDGRAAFKLYDTYGFPIELTMELAKERSIVIDLEGFHEHFQQHRELSQAGAAQKFKGGLADHSTHTANLHTATHLLHAALRSVLGEEVAQKGSNITAERLRFDFSFHRKMTVEEIAATERLVNEAIAEGVEIISEEMTLEEAQNTGAIGLFESKYGQKVKVYSMGKFSKEICGGPHAANTADLGAFKIVKEESSSSSVRRIKGVLEREIGS
;
A
#
# COMPACT_ATOMS: atom_id res chain seq x y z
N MET A 1 19.09 -13.78 26.51
CA MET A 1 19.04 -12.48 25.81
C MET A 1 17.78 -11.76 26.23
N LYS A 2 17.81 -10.43 26.30
CA LYS A 2 16.60 -9.64 26.46
C LYS A 2 15.76 -9.80 25.18
N LEU A 3 14.51 -10.23 25.30
CA LEU A 3 13.58 -10.25 24.17
C LEU A 3 12.99 -8.85 24.01
N TYR A 4 13.09 -8.29 22.81
CA TYR A 4 12.49 -7.01 22.46
C TYR A 4 11.04 -7.22 22.03
N THR A 5 10.13 -6.37 22.51
CA THR A 5 8.74 -6.33 22.03
C THR A 5 8.59 -5.27 20.94
N SER A 6 7.57 -5.42 20.11
CA SER A 6 7.22 -4.46 19.07
C SER A 6 7.03 -3.05 19.67
N ASP A 7 6.32 -2.93 20.78
CA ASP A 7 6.09 -1.64 21.46
C ASP A 7 7.36 -1.02 22.02
N GLU A 8 8.30 -1.82 22.53
CA GLU A 8 9.60 -1.32 22.97
C GLU A 8 10.39 -0.74 21.80
N ILE A 9 10.42 -1.42 20.65
CA ILE A 9 11.14 -0.97 19.45
C ILE A 9 10.50 0.31 18.89
N ARG A 10 9.17 0.33 18.72
CA ARG A 10 8.43 1.54 18.27
C ARG A 10 8.78 2.74 19.16
N THR A 11 8.74 2.55 20.47
CA THR A 11 9.04 3.61 21.46
C THR A 11 10.48 4.08 21.38
N LYS A 12 11.44 3.15 21.29
CA LYS A 12 12.86 3.47 21.18
C LYS A 12 13.16 4.24 19.90
N PHE A 13 12.62 3.82 18.77
CA PHE A 13 12.84 4.48 17.48
C PHE A 13 12.35 5.93 17.49
N ILE A 14 11.08 6.14 17.88
CA ILE A 14 10.50 7.49 17.94
C ILE A 14 11.28 8.37 18.92
N ARG A 15 11.59 7.86 20.13
CA ARG A 15 12.34 8.62 21.12
C ARG A 15 13.73 8.99 20.61
N PHE A 16 14.41 8.07 19.95
CA PHE A 16 15.74 8.31 19.38
C PHE A 16 15.72 9.49 18.42
N PHE A 17 14.84 9.47 17.42
CA PHE A 17 14.76 10.55 16.42
C PHE A 17 14.22 11.86 16.99
N GLN A 18 13.37 11.83 18.03
CA GLN A 18 13.05 13.04 18.79
C GLN A 18 14.30 13.70 19.40
N THR A 19 15.27 12.92 19.91
CA THR A 19 16.54 13.49 20.42
C THR A 19 17.41 14.12 19.33
N LYS A 20 17.18 13.76 18.05
CA LYS A 20 17.85 14.35 16.88
C LYS A 20 17.07 15.51 16.26
N GLY A 21 15.95 15.91 16.88
CA GLY A 21 15.13 17.04 16.47
C GLY A 21 14.09 16.72 15.40
N HIS A 22 13.80 15.45 15.14
CA HIS A 22 12.72 15.07 14.23
C HIS A 22 11.36 15.29 14.88
N ALA A 23 10.45 15.90 14.12
CA ALA A 23 9.05 15.98 14.49
C ALA A 23 8.38 14.62 14.24
N VAL A 24 7.66 14.13 15.24
CA VAL A 24 6.86 12.91 15.11
C VAL A 24 5.60 13.24 14.32
N ILE A 25 5.41 12.60 13.18
CA ILE A 25 4.21 12.72 12.36
C ILE A 25 3.37 11.45 12.46
N SER A 26 2.09 11.55 12.14
CA SER A 26 1.18 10.40 12.15
C SER A 26 1.50 9.44 11.01
N SER A 27 1.11 8.17 11.20
CA SER A 27 0.99 7.21 10.12
C SER A 27 -0.15 7.62 9.17
N ALA A 28 0.12 7.67 7.87
CA ALA A 28 -0.88 7.92 6.85
C ALA A 28 -1.76 6.68 6.61
N SER A 29 -2.84 6.86 5.83
CA SER A 29 -3.70 5.77 5.39
C SER A 29 -2.91 4.71 4.59
N VAL A 30 -3.35 3.45 4.69
CA VAL A 30 -2.85 2.39 3.78
C VAL A 30 -3.41 2.52 2.37
N ILE A 31 -4.41 3.38 2.17
CA ILE A 31 -4.97 3.76 0.87
C ILE A 31 -4.39 5.14 0.51
N PRO A 32 -3.53 5.22 -0.51
CA PRO A 32 -2.91 6.47 -0.91
C PRO A 32 -3.95 7.54 -1.26
N ASP A 33 -3.71 8.75 -0.77
CA ASP A 33 -4.49 9.91 -1.18
C ASP A 33 -3.91 10.45 -2.49
N ASN A 34 -4.70 10.45 -3.56
CA ASN A 34 -4.36 11.02 -4.87
C ASN A 34 -3.14 10.40 -5.60
N ASP A 35 -2.69 9.19 -5.26
CA ASP A 35 -1.69 8.45 -6.06
C ASP A 35 -2.35 7.36 -6.91
N PRO A 36 -2.43 7.52 -8.24
CA PRO A 36 -3.01 6.52 -9.13
C PRO A 36 -2.08 5.36 -9.49
N THR A 37 -0.79 5.43 -9.14
CA THR A 37 0.23 4.43 -9.55
C THR A 37 0.25 3.21 -8.66
N VAL A 38 -0.16 3.36 -7.40
CA VAL A 38 -0.17 2.29 -6.40
C VAL A 38 -1.54 2.11 -5.78
N LEU A 39 -1.90 0.85 -5.52
CA LEU A 39 -3.18 0.53 -4.88
C LEU A 39 -3.16 0.79 -3.37
N PHE A 40 -2.00 0.60 -2.74
CA PHE A 40 -1.78 0.76 -1.31
C PHE A 40 -0.49 1.53 -1.05
N THR A 41 -0.38 2.12 0.13
CA THR A 41 0.88 2.70 0.63
C THR A 41 1.88 1.57 0.86
N THR A 42 2.94 1.49 0.06
CA THR A 42 3.93 0.38 0.12
C THR A 42 5.23 0.76 0.84
N ALA A 43 5.43 2.05 1.15
CA ALA A 43 6.61 2.59 1.82
C ALA A 43 6.28 3.84 2.64
N GLY A 44 7.15 4.13 3.61
CA GLY A 44 7.06 5.29 4.51
C GLY A 44 7.10 6.63 3.78
N MET A 45 7.86 6.73 2.69
CA MET A 45 8.00 7.96 1.91
C MET A 45 6.82 8.31 1.01
N HIS A 46 5.92 7.37 0.69
CA HIS A 46 4.83 7.61 -0.27
C HIS A 46 3.98 8.84 0.11
N PRO A 47 3.52 9.00 1.37
CA PRO A 47 2.76 10.18 1.78
C PRO A 47 3.60 11.47 1.82
N LEU A 48 4.92 11.36 1.67
CA LEU A 48 5.88 12.46 1.78
C LEU A 48 6.44 12.94 0.44
N ILE A 49 6.07 12.29 -0.68
CA ILE A 49 6.56 12.62 -2.03
C ILE A 49 6.49 14.13 -2.34
N PRO A 50 5.38 14.86 -2.08
CA PRO A 50 5.32 16.29 -2.38
C PRO A 50 6.41 17.10 -1.66
N TYR A 51 6.72 16.74 -0.42
CA TYR A 51 7.72 17.45 0.38
C TYR A 51 9.14 17.07 0.00
N LEU A 52 9.36 15.81 -0.42
CA LEU A 52 10.62 15.36 -1.01
C LEU A 52 10.90 16.08 -2.35
N LEU A 53 9.87 16.50 -3.06
CA LEU A 53 9.97 17.32 -4.27
C LEU A 53 10.17 18.83 -4.00
N GLY A 54 10.23 19.24 -2.73
CA GLY A 54 10.55 20.61 -2.32
C GLY A 54 9.39 21.40 -1.70
N GLU A 55 8.19 20.81 -1.56
CA GLU A 55 7.14 21.43 -0.75
C GLU A 55 7.54 21.50 0.73
N LYS A 56 7.10 22.56 1.43
CA LYS A 56 7.35 22.68 2.86
C LYS A 56 6.39 21.82 3.66
N HIS A 57 6.91 20.97 4.53
CA HIS A 57 6.10 20.20 5.46
C HIS A 57 5.76 21.04 6.71
N PRO A 58 4.51 21.03 7.22
CA PRO A 58 4.08 21.88 8.35
C PRO A 58 4.84 21.59 9.65
N SER A 59 5.30 20.36 9.84
CA SER A 59 6.08 19.94 11.02
C SER A 59 7.60 20.21 10.90
N GLY A 60 8.06 20.89 9.85
CA GLY A 60 9.47 21.21 9.64
C GLY A 60 10.19 20.25 8.68
N THR A 61 11.52 20.28 8.70
CA THR A 61 12.39 19.59 7.72
C THR A 61 12.93 18.24 8.18
N ARG A 62 12.68 17.85 9.44
CA ARG A 62 13.07 16.55 10.01
C ARG A 62 11.84 15.84 10.52
N LEU A 63 11.52 14.68 9.95
CA LEU A 63 10.27 13.97 10.25
C LEU A 63 10.54 12.52 10.66
N THR A 64 9.73 11.95 11.53
CA THR A 64 9.79 10.53 11.84
C THR A 64 8.40 9.97 12.13
N ASN A 65 8.13 8.73 11.70
CA ASN A 65 6.90 8.02 12.02
C ASN A 65 7.07 6.50 11.93
N ILE A 66 5.94 5.81 12.13
CA ILE A 66 5.78 4.39 11.87
C ILE A 66 4.64 4.25 10.86
N GLN A 67 4.98 4.05 9.59
CA GLN A 67 4.03 3.99 8.49
C GLN A 67 3.49 2.57 8.31
N LYS A 68 2.16 2.44 8.36
CA LYS A 68 1.45 1.23 7.93
C LYS A 68 1.68 1.01 6.44
N CYS A 69 2.22 -0.13 6.05
CA CYS A 69 2.51 -0.46 4.66
C CYS A 69 1.81 -1.77 4.26
N ILE A 70 1.37 -1.85 3.01
CA ILE A 70 0.85 -3.07 2.40
C ILE A 70 1.59 -3.35 1.11
N ARG A 71 2.14 -4.56 0.97
CA ARG A 71 2.76 -5.08 -0.26
C ARG A 71 2.12 -6.41 -0.62
N THR A 72 1.76 -6.55 -1.89
CA THR A 72 1.12 -7.78 -2.40
C THR A 72 1.87 -8.41 -3.57
N VAL A 73 3.08 -7.92 -3.85
CA VAL A 73 3.96 -8.50 -4.87
C VAL A 73 4.35 -9.91 -4.45
N ASP A 74 4.76 -10.07 -3.19
CA ASP A 74 5.20 -11.33 -2.61
C ASP A 74 4.07 -12.05 -1.86
N ILE A 75 2.81 -11.83 -2.28
CA ILE A 75 1.65 -12.42 -1.58
C ILE A 75 1.76 -13.95 -1.55
N ASP A 76 2.27 -14.57 -2.62
CA ASP A 76 2.36 -16.03 -2.72
C ASP A 76 3.43 -16.64 -1.80
N GLU A 77 4.38 -15.82 -1.33
CA GLU A 77 5.51 -16.21 -0.47
C GLU A 77 5.17 -16.13 1.02
N VAL A 78 4.08 -15.43 1.35
CA VAL A 78 3.53 -15.36 2.71
C VAL A 78 3.24 -16.76 3.24
N GLY A 79 3.65 -16.98 4.49
CA GLY A 79 3.68 -18.31 5.11
C GLY A 79 5.09 -18.89 5.24
N ASP A 80 6.09 -18.25 4.61
CA ASP A 80 7.51 -18.49 4.89
C ASP A 80 7.97 -17.85 6.21
N ASP A 81 9.27 -17.63 6.40
CA ASP A 81 9.81 -17.14 7.67
C ASP A 81 9.87 -15.60 7.76
N THR A 82 9.66 -14.87 6.65
CA THR A 82 10.02 -13.44 6.56
C THR A 82 9.00 -12.52 5.88
N HIS A 83 8.08 -13.05 5.07
CA HIS A 83 7.16 -12.24 4.28
C HIS A 83 5.84 -11.97 5.01
N CYS A 84 5.38 -10.73 4.90
CA CYS A 84 4.08 -10.28 5.38
C CYS A 84 3.43 -9.40 4.31
N THR A 85 2.11 -9.46 4.18
CA THR A 85 1.40 -8.54 3.26
C THR A 85 1.20 -7.16 3.87
N PHE A 86 1.02 -7.09 5.19
CA PHE A 86 1.03 -5.85 5.97
C PHE A 86 2.28 -5.81 6.83
N PHE A 87 2.90 -4.65 6.96
CA PHE A 87 4.00 -4.45 7.90
C PHE A 87 4.11 -2.99 8.31
N GLU A 88 4.85 -2.72 9.38
CA GLU A 88 5.13 -1.37 9.83
C GLU A 88 6.54 -0.96 9.42
N MET A 89 6.62 0.12 8.65
CA MET A 89 7.88 0.73 8.25
C MET A 89 8.17 1.93 9.15
N MET A 90 9.16 1.81 10.01
CA MET A 90 9.68 2.92 10.82
C MET A 90 10.61 3.75 9.95
N GLY A 91 10.35 5.05 9.84
CA GLY A 91 11.14 5.92 8.96
C GLY A 91 11.52 7.24 9.61
N ASN A 92 12.61 7.80 9.11
CA ASN A 92 13.05 9.16 9.41
C ASN A 92 13.43 9.87 8.11
N TRP A 93 12.96 11.09 7.94
CA TRP A 93 13.14 11.86 6.72
C TRP A 93 13.88 13.17 6.97
N SER A 94 14.74 13.51 6.03
CA SER A 94 15.37 14.82 5.90
C SER A 94 14.83 15.49 4.66
N LEU A 95 14.20 16.66 4.84
CA LEU A 95 13.70 17.50 3.75
C LEU A 95 14.67 18.68 3.58
N GLY A 96 15.84 18.41 2.98
CA GLY A 96 16.85 19.44 2.71
C GLY A 96 17.70 19.90 3.89
N ASP A 97 17.80 19.12 4.98
CA ASP A 97 18.46 19.56 6.21
C ASP A 97 19.80 18.85 6.52
N TYR A 98 19.80 17.52 6.53
CA TYR A 98 20.96 16.65 6.74
C TYR A 98 21.03 15.57 5.63
N PHE A 99 22.19 14.94 5.47
CA PHE A 99 22.40 13.96 4.38
C PHE A 99 23.17 12.72 4.87
N ASN A 100 24.07 12.16 4.06
CA ASN A 100 24.70 10.85 4.28
C ASN A 100 25.39 10.72 5.64
N GLN A 101 26.19 11.72 6.02
CA GLN A 101 26.96 11.72 7.27
C GLN A 101 26.07 11.51 8.49
N GLU A 102 25.07 12.36 8.69
CA GLU A 102 24.16 12.25 9.83
C GLU A 102 23.25 11.03 9.72
N SER A 103 22.74 10.72 8.53
CA SER A 103 21.86 9.57 8.32
C SER A 103 22.53 8.27 8.74
N ILE A 104 23.75 8.01 8.25
CA ILE A 104 24.51 6.80 8.57
C ILE A 104 24.92 6.80 10.05
N ALA A 105 25.42 7.92 10.57
CA ALA A 105 25.85 8.02 11.97
C ALA A 105 24.71 7.74 12.94
N TRP A 106 23.49 8.26 12.67
CA TRP A 106 22.33 8.02 13.52
C TRP A 106 21.78 6.60 13.37
N SER A 107 21.78 6.02 12.16
CA SER A 107 21.41 4.61 12.01
C SER A 107 22.36 3.70 12.80
N TRP A 108 23.67 3.96 12.72
CA TRP A 108 24.66 3.21 13.48
C TRP A 108 24.52 3.38 15.00
N GLU A 109 24.29 4.59 15.48
CA GLU A 109 24.05 4.88 16.90
C GLU A 109 22.82 4.12 17.41
N PHE A 110 21.69 4.20 16.69
CA PHE A 110 20.47 3.51 17.09
C PHE A 110 20.65 1.99 17.17
N VAL A 111 21.36 1.42 16.19
CA VAL A 111 21.58 -0.03 16.11
C VAL A 111 22.56 -0.51 17.18
N THR A 112 23.67 0.19 17.40
CA THR A 112 24.80 -0.34 18.18
C THR A 112 24.90 0.19 19.61
N ALA A 113 24.32 1.34 19.92
CA ALA A 113 24.49 1.93 21.25
C ALA A 113 23.70 1.16 22.34
N PRO A 114 24.28 0.96 23.54
CA PRO A 114 23.67 0.20 24.64
C PRO A 114 22.29 0.67 25.09
N GLU A 115 22.02 1.97 25.00
CA GLU A 115 20.75 2.60 25.37
C GLU A 115 19.61 2.32 24.37
N TRP A 116 19.95 1.94 23.14
CA TRP A 116 19.02 1.70 22.03
C TRP A 116 18.86 0.20 21.80
N LEU A 117 19.36 -0.34 20.68
CA LEU A 117 19.21 -1.76 20.33
C LEU A 117 20.38 -2.64 20.78
N ALA A 118 21.56 -2.05 20.99
CA ALA A 118 22.76 -2.75 21.45
C ALA A 118 23.14 -3.98 20.60
N ILE A 119 22.90 -3.93 19.29
CA ILE A 119 23.28 -5.01 18.38
C ILE A 119 24.81 -5.07 18.30
N PRO A 120 25.44 -6.25 18.54
CA PRO A 120 26.88 -6.38 18.42
C PRO A 120 27.34 -6.07 16.99
N LYS A 121 28.35 -5.20 16.84
CA LYS A 121 28.87 -4.75 15.54
C LYS A 121 29.21 -5.90 14.57
N HIS A 122 29.81 -6.98 15.07
CA HIS A 122 30.17 -8.16 14.28
C HIS A 122 28.97 -8.96 13.72
N LYS A 123 27.74 -8.64 14.14
CA LYS A 123 26.50 -9.22 13.58
C LYS A 123 25.88 -8.35 12.50
N ILE A 124 26.49 -7.22 12.16
CA ILE A 124 25.93 -6.27 11.21
C ILE A 124 26.77 -6.34 9.93
N ALA A 125 26.09 -6.37 8.79
CA ALA A 125 26.67 -6.10 7.49
C ALA A 125 25.97 -4.90 6.87
N VAL A 126 26.68 -4.15 6.03
CA VAL A 126 26.10 -3.02 5.30
C VAL A 126 26.46 -3.09 3.82
N THR A 127 25.61 -2.52 2.98
CA THR A 127 25.84 -2.44 1.53
C THR A 127 25.90 -1.00 1.06
N VAL A 128 26.61 -0.75 -0.03
CA VAL A 128 26.76 0.58 -0.64
C VAL A 128 26.79 0.44 -2.16
N PHE A 129 26.36 1.47 -2.88
CA PHE A 129 26.28 1.43 -4.34
C PHE A 129 27.67 1.33 -5.02
N GLU A 130 27.87 0.32 -5.87
CA GLU A 130 29.16 0.06 -6.55
C GLU A 130 29.49 1.04 -7.69
N GLY A 131 28.51 1.83 -8.14
CA GLY A 131 28.64 2.72 -9.29
C GLY A 131 28.25 2.06 -10.59
N ASP A 132 27.79 2.86 -11.55
CA ASP A 132 27.51 2.44 -12.92
C ASP A 132 27.83 3.58 -13.92
N ALA A 133 27.30 3.48 -15.13
CA ALA A 133 27.49 4.51 -16.15
C ALA A 133 26.70 5.81 -15.86
N ASP A 134 25.66 5.75 -15.04
CA ASP A 134 24.75 6.86 -14.74
C ASP A 134 25.17 7.62 -13.46
N SER A 135 25.75 6.92 -12.49
CA SER A 135 26.12 7.49 -11.19
C SER A 135 27.42 6.89 -10.64
N PRO A 136 28.28 7.71 -10.00
CA PRO A 136 29.52 7.22 -9.41
C PRO A 136 29.25 6.23 -8.26
N ARG A 137 30.28 5.43 -7.98
CA ARG A 137 30.37 4.59 -6.77
C ARG A 137 30.17 5.44 -5.51
N ASP A 138 29.40 4.92 -4.57
CA ASP A 138 29.14 5.59 -3.29
C ASP A 138 30.30 5.38 -2.30
N GLN A 139 31.40 6.07 -2.58
CA GLN A 139 32.60 6.05 -1.75
C GLN A 139 32.38 6.80 -0.42
N GLU A 140 31.52 7.81 -0.41
CA GLU A 140 31.19 8.62 0.78
C GLU A 140 30.58 7.74 1.88
N SER A 141 29.53 6.97 1.56
CA SER A 141 28.90 6.08 2.54
C SER A 141 29.85 5.00 3.05
N TYR A 142 30.71 4.44 2.18
CA TYR A 142 31.74 3.48 2.59
C TYR A 142 32.70 4.06 3.64
N ASP A 143 33.22 5.27 3.38
CA ASP A 143 34.17 5.90 4.28
C ASP A 143 33.52 6.22 5.63
N ILE A 144 32.25 6.68 5.64
CA ILE A 144 31.49 6.94 6.87
C ILE A 144 31.32 5.65 7.70
N TRP A 145 30.91 4.54 7.08
CA TRP A 145 30.76 3.26 7.78
C TRP A 145 32.07 2.78 8.42
N ARG A 146 33.19 2.88 7.67
CA ARG A 146 34.52 2.54 8.17
C ARG A 146 34.90 3.41 9.38
N GLU A 147 34.67 4.72 9.31
CA GLU A 147 34.98 5.67 10.38
C GLU A 147 34.16 5.42 11.66
N LEU A 148 32.91 4.96 11.51
CA LEU A 148 32.05 4.56 12.62
C LEU A 148 32.45 3.19 13.24
N GLY A 149 33.43 2.51 12.63
CA GLY A 149 34.04 1.28 13.10
C GLY A 149 33.26 0.03 12.69
N GLN A 150 32.61 0.05 11.52
CA GLN A 150 32.13 -1.16 10.86
C GLN A 150 33.31 -1.94 10.26
N ASP A 151 33.26 -3.27 10.29
CA ASP A 151 34.28 -4.11 9.68
C ASP A 151 34.23 -3.99 8.16
N GLU A 152 35.35 -3.62 7.52
CA GLU A 152 35.47 -3.48 6.07
C GLU A 152 35.11 -4.77 5.31
N GLN A 153 35.29 -5.94 5.92
CA GLN A 153 34.91 -7.23 5.32
C GLN A 153 33.39 -7.44 5.25
N GLU A 154 32.64 -6.65 6.02
CA GLU A 154 31.18 -6.66 6.10
C GLU A 154 30.59 -5.35 5.55
N ILE A 155 31.34 -4.62 4.70
CA ILE A 155 30.86 -3.52 3.86
C ILE A 155 30.94 -3.97 2.40
N PHE A 156 29.79 -4.14 1.76
CA PHE A 156 29.70 -4.71 0.41
C PHE A 156 29.31 -3.64 -0.61
N PHE A 157 30.07 -3.53 -1.70
CA PHE A 157 29.63 -2.77 -2.87
C PHE A 157 28.74 -3.66 -3.74
N LEU A 158 27.52 -3.20 -4.05
CA LEU A 158 26.56 -3.96 -4.86
C LEU A 158 26.03 -3.13 -6.05
N PRO A 159 25.56 -3.80 -7.12
CA PRO A 159 25.03 -3.15 -8.32
C PRO A 159 23.75 -2.36 -8.06
N LYS A 160 23.37 -1.58 -9.08
CA LYS A 160 22.12 -0.78 -9.11
C LYS A 160 20.85 -1.60 -8.83
N THR A 161 20.85 -2.90 -9.09
CA THR A 161 19.69 -3.76 -8.80
C THR A 161 19.46 -3.96 -7.30
N GLU A 162 20.51 -3.78 -6.50
CA GLU A 162 20.48 -3.94 -5.04
C GLU A 162 20.56 -2.59 -4.34
N ASN A 163 21.49 -1.71 -4.75
CA ASN A 163 21.76 -0.45 -4.06
C ASN A 163 21.37 0.80 -4.86
N TRP A 164 20.14 0.83 -5.33
CA TRP A 164 19.57 2.02 -5.95
C TRP A 164 18.06 2.04 -5.80
N TRP A 165 17.57 3.11 -5.19
CA TRP A 165 16.14 3.33 -5.07
C TRP A 165 15.65 4.17 -6.25
N GLY A 166 14.99 3.52 -7.21
CA GLY A 166 14.29 4.19 -8.32
C GLY A 166 12.98 4.84 -7.85
N PRO A 167 12.43 5.85 -8.55
CA PRO A 167 11.25 6.54 -8.05
C PRO A 167 10.07 5.60 -7.83
N ALA A 168 9.16 5.98 -6.92
CA ALA A 168 7.92 5.22 -6.64
C ALA A 168 7.07 4.97 -7.93
N GLY A 169 7.21 5.81 -8.94
CA GLY A 169 6.57 5.69 -10.25
C GLY A 169 7.55 5.65 -11.43
N GLN A 170 7.14 6.13 -12.60
CA GLN A 170 8.05 6.22 -13.76
C GLN A 170 9.06 7.37 -13.66
N THR A 171 8.72 8.38 -12.88
CA THR A 171 9.47 9.62 -12.66
C THR A 171 9.43 10.01 -11.19
N GLY A 172 10.40 10.79 -10.72
CA GLY A 172 10.41 11.31 -9.35
C GLY A 172 11.76 11.22 -8.64
N PRO A 173 11.80 11.56 -7.34
CA PRO A 173 13.01 11.50 -6.52
C PRO A 173 13.56 10.07 -6.45
N CYS A 174 14.87 9.94 -6.55
CA CYS A 174 15.61 8.68 -6.55
C CYS A 174 17.09 8.90 -6.20
N GLY A 175 17.81 7.80 -5.97
CA GLY A 175 19.25 7.86 -5.72
C GLY A 175 19.83 6.54 -5.24
N PRO A 176 21.16 6.53 -4.99
CA PRO A 176 21.80 5.39 -4.34
C PRO A 176 21.31 5.28 -2.89
N ASP A 177 21.53 4.13 -2.30
CA ASP A 177 21.22 3.87 -0.91
C ASP A 177 22.32 3.04 -0.24
N THR A 178 22.19 2.91 1.08
CA THR A 178 22.96 1.97 1.89
C THR A 178 22.00 1.18 2.76
N GLU A 179 22.15 -0.14 2.77
CA GLU A 179 21.25 -1.03 3.52
C GLU A 179 22.00 -1.71 4.66
N ILE A 180 21.27 -2.01 5.74
CA ILE A 180 21.77 -2.58 6.98
C ILE A 180 21.14 -3.95 7.18
N PHE A 181 22.00 -4.95 7.40
CA PHE A 181 21.63 -6.35 7.51
C PHE A 181 22.04 -6.91 8.86
N ILE A 182 21.23 -7.84 9.37
CA ILE A 182 21.67 -8.75 10.41
C ILE A 182 22.29 -9.99 9.76
N ILE A 183 23.44 -10.40 10.28
CA ILE A 183 24.14 -11.63 9.92
C ILE A 183 23.59 -12.74 10.81
N SER A 184 22.88 -13.69 10.21
CA SER A 184 22.37 -14.88 10.89
C SER A 184 23.47 -15.92 11.11
N ASP A 185 23.18 -16.93 11.93
CA ASP A 185 24.12 -18.02 12.23
C ASP A 185 24.28 -19.01 11.05
N LYS A 186 23.57 -18.80 9.93
CA LYS A 186 23.65 -19.65 8.74
C LYS A 186 25.00 -19.51 8.07
N GLU A 187 25.67 -20.62 7.76
CA GLU A 187 26.98 -20.61 7.10
C GLU A 187 26.95 -19.89 5.74
N ARG A 188 28.11 -19.34 5.35
CA ARG A 188 28.27 -18.71 4.04
C ARG A 188 27.98 -19.74 2.94
N CYS A 189 27.16 -19.37 1.96
CA CYS A 189 26.85 -20.24 0.82
C CYS A 189 28.01 -20.39 -0.19
N GLY A 190 29.14 -19.75 0.08
CA GLY A 190 30.35 -19.80 -0.74
C GLY A 190 31.32 -18.65 -0.44
N PRO A 191 32.49 -18.61 -1.12
CA PRO A 191 33.48 -17.56 -0.92
C PRO A 191 32.97 -16.15 -1.24
N SER A 192 32.06 -16.03 -2.21
CA SER A 192 31.44 -14.77 -2.63
C SER A 192 30.08 -14.49 -1.96
N CYS A 193 29.76 -15.17 -0.85
CA CYS A 193 28.53 -14.93 -0.12
C CYS A 193 28.47 -13.48 0.37
N SER A 194 27.45 -12.75 -0.04
CA SER A 194 27.19 -11.33 0.24
C SER A 194 25.70 -11.10 0.49
N PRO A 195 25.28 -9.90 0.92
CA PRO A 195 23.86 -9.58 1.09
C PRO A 195 23.00 -9.76 -0.17
N ALA A 196 23.58 -9.63 -1.37
CA ALA A 196 22.88 -9.86 -2.64
C ALA A 196 22.49 -11.33 -2.93
N CYS A 197 22.90 -12.29 -2.08
CA CYS A 197 22.55 -13.69 -2.28
C CYS A 197 21.27 -14.08 -1.51
N GLY A 198 20.40 -14.84 -2.16
CA GLY A 198 19.18 -15.39 -1.54
C GLY A 198 19.42 -16.54 -0.55
N CYS A 199 20.61 -16.66 0.05
CA CYS A 199 20.92 -17.78 0.93
C CYS A 199 20.30 -17.62 2.33
N GLY A 200 19.82 -16.44 2.71
CA GLY A 200 19.23 -16.18 4.04
C GLY A 200 20.24 -15.99 5.17
N ARG A 201 21.53 -15.81 4.86
CA ARG A 201 22.55 -15.42 5.84
C ARG A 201 22.41 -13.95 6.25
N TYR A 202 22.07 -13.09 5.30
CA TYR A 202 21.88 -11.65 5.54
C TYR A 202 20.39 -11.35 5.43
N ILE A 203 19.84 -10.67 6.44
CA ILE A 203 18.44 -10.24 6.45
C ILE A 203 18.45 -8.71 6.55
N GLU A 204 18.03 -8.04 5.49
CA GLU A 204 17.88 -6.58 5.45
C GLU A 204 16.79 -6.18 6.43
N PHE A 205 17.08 -5.19 7.28
CA PHE A 205 16.08 -4.65 8.18
C PHE A 205 15.96 -3.12 8.13
N TRP A 206 16.93 -2.40 7.56
CA TRP A 206 16.88 -0.95 7.43
C TRP A 206 17.62 -0.47 6.18
N ASN A 207 17.01 0.41 5.41
CA ASN A 207 17.60 1.09 4.26
C ASN A 207 17.66 2.63 4.49
N ASN A 208 18.77 3.25 4.11
CA ASN A 208 18.96 4.70 4.01
C ASN A 208 19.12 5.11 2.53
N VAL A 209 18.09 5.75 1.96
CA VAL A 209 18.07 6.24 0.58
C VAL A 209 18.53 7.69 0.50
N PHE A 210 19.52 7.94 -0.36
CA PHE A 210 20.11 9.25 -0.61
C PHE A 210 19.48 9.89 -1.84
N MET A 211 18.28 10.45 -1.68
CA MET A 211 17.54 11.07 -2.78
C MET A 211 18.23 12.36 -3.23
N GLN A 212 18.97 12.26 -4.32
CA GLN A 212 19.74 13.36 -4.91
C GLN A 212 19.49 13.55 -6.41
N TYR A 213 18.70 12.66 -7.03
CA TYR A 213 18.32 12.73 -8.43
C TYR A 213 16.81 12.70 -8.61
N ASN A 214 16.33 13.35 -9.66
CA ASN A 214 14.98 13.23 -10.18
C ASN A 214 15.04 12.47 -11.51
N LYS A 215 14.36 11.33 -11.60
CA LYS A 215 14.24 10.59 -12.85
C LYS A 215 13.15 11.24 -13.70
N ARG A 216 13.51 11.62 -14.93
CA ARG A 216 12.61 12.18 -15.95
C ARG A 216 11.93 11.07 -16.75
N ALA A 217 10.84 11.41 -17.45
CA ALA A 217 10.06 10.47 -18.26
C ALA A 217 10.86 9.87 -19.42
N ASP A 218 11.89 10.57 -19.90
CA ASP A 218 12.83 10.09 -20.93
C ASP A 218 13.94 9.18 -20.37
N GLY A 219 13.90 8.87 -19.07
CA GLY A 219 14.84 8.00 -18.37
C GLY A 219 16.10 8.71 -17.84
N ARG A 220 16.30 10.00 -18.12
CA ARG A 220 17.46 10.75 -17.60
C ARG A 220 17.34 11.04 -16.11
N PHE A 221 18.47 11.10 -15.42
CA PHE A 221 18.59 11.51 -14.03
C PHE A 221 19.13 12.93 -13.96
N GLU A 222 18.37 13.83 -13.32
CA GLU A 222 18.80 15.22 -13.09
C GLU A 222 19.00 15.44 -11.59
N PRO A 223 20.01 16.21 -11.15
CA PRO A 223 20.16 16.53 -9.74
C PRO A 223 18.90 17.19 -9.16
N LEU A 224 18.50 16.79 -7.95
CA LEU A 224 17.45 17.48 -7.21
C LEU A 224 17.99 18.81 -6.63
N ASP A 225 17.16 19.85 -6.68
CA ASP A 225 17.47 21.15 -6.03
C ASP A 225 17.61 20.99 -4.51
N GLN A 226 16.83 20.07 -3.93
CA GLN A 226 16.86 19.68 -2.52
C GLN A 226 17.27 18.21 -2.40
N ARG A 227 18.38 17.95 -1.71
CA ARG A 227 18.76 16.58 -1.34
C ARG A 227 17.94 16.13 -0.14
N ASN A 228 17.47 14.89 -0.16
CA ASN A 228 16.63 14.34 0.89
C ASN A 228 17.18 13.01 1.39
N ILE A 229 16.86 12.72 2.65
CA ILE A 229 17.02 11.39 3.21
C ILE A 229 15.64 10.77 3.35
N ASP A 230 15.50 9.56 2.85
CA ASP A 230 14.41 8.66 3.15
C ASP A 230 14.99 7.41 3.81
N THR A 231 14.39 6.96 4.90
CA THR A 231 14.78 5.69 5.51
C THR A 231 13.56 4.82 5.76
N GLY A 232 13.77 3.51 5.69
CA GLY A 232 12.75 2.53 5.99
C GLY A 232 13.33 1.35 6.77
N MET A 233 12.94 1.21 8.03
CA MET A 233 13.25 0.06 8.89
C MET A 233 12.00 -0.78 9.09
N GLY A 234 12.04 -2.06 8.70
CA GLY A 234 10.92 -2.99 8.87
C GLY A 234 10.80 -3.47 10.32
N LEU A 235 9.71 -3.14 11.01
CA LEU A 235 9.47 -3.53 12.41
C LEU A 235 9.52 -5.06 12.60
N GLU A 236 8.83 -5.79 11.73
CA GLU A 236 8.78 -7.24 11.73
C GLU A 236 10.19 -7.85 11.58
N ARG A 237 11.02 -7.28 10.70
CA ARG A 237 12.37 -7.81 10.45
C ARG A 237 13.37 -7.47 11.54
N ILE A 238 13.32 -6.25 12.11
CA ILE A 238 14.20 -5.92 13.25
C ILE A 238 13.86 -6.76 14.49
N LEU A 239 12.59 -7.15 14.69
CA LEU A 239 12.20 -8.10 15.73
C LEU A 239 12.89 -9.46 15.55
N ILE A 240 12.95 -9.98 14.32
CA ILE A 240 13.71 -11.19 14.01
C ILE A 240 15.20 -10.98 14.27
N ALA A 241 15.77 -9.86 13.81
CA ALA A 241 17.19 -9.57 13.97
C ALA A 241 17.63 -9.58 15.44
N LEU A 242 16.76 -9.11 16.35
CA LEU A 242 17.03 -9.02 17.78
C LEU A 242 16.68 -10.29 18.54
N ASN A 243 15.58 -10.96 18.20
CA ASN A 243 15.04 -12.08 18.97
C ASN A 243 15.35 -13.46 18.36
N GLY A 244 15.73 -13.51 17.09
CA GLY A 244 15.80 -14.75 16.28
C GLY A 244 14.41 -15.24 15.85
N GLY A 245 14.39 -16.39 15.17
CA GLY A 245 13.15 -17.02 14.69
C GLY A 245 12.62 -16.40 13.39
N THR A 246 11.30 -16.40 13.25
CA THR A 246 10.54 -15.92 12.09
C THR A 246 9.73 -14.68 12.44
N VAL A 247 9.22 -13.94 11.45
CA VAL A 247 8.35 -12.76 11.71
C VAL A 247 7.14 -13.13 12.57
N TYR A 248 6.69 -14.38 12.46
CA TYR A 248 5.52 -14.93 13.14
C TYR A 248 5.76 -15.34 14.59
N ASP A 249 7.02 -15.41 15.03
CA ASP A 249 7.38 -15.68 16.42
C ASP A 249 7.36 -14.41 17.28
N SER A 250 7.12 -13.25 16.65
CA SER A 250 7.05 -11.96 17.34
C SER A 250 5.75 -11.77 18.14
N ASP A 251 5.76 -10.81 19.07
CA ASP A 251 4.59 -10.44 19.87
C ASP A 251 3.44 -9.85 19.04
N LEU A 252 3.69 -9.52 17.76
CA LEU A 252 2.69 -9.06 16.80
C LEU A 252 1.64 -10.12 16.49
N PHE A 253 1.99 -11.40 16.61
CA PHE A 253 1.14 -12.53 16.24
C PHE A 253 0.65 -13.37 17.42
N THR A 254 1.17 -13.17 18.62
CA THR A 254 0.88 -14.04 19.78
C THR A 254 -0.61 -14.18 20.07
N SER A 255 -1.36 -13.07 20.18
CA SER A 255 -2.81 -13.13 20.44
C SER A 255 -3.60 -13.65 19.23
N ILE A 256 -3.15 -13.34 18.02
CA ILE A 256 -3.78 -13.80 16.77
C ILE A 256 -3.63 -15.33 16.65
N PHE A 257 -2.44 -15.87 16.90
CA PHE A 257 -2.17 -17.31 16.87
C PHE A 257 -2.91 -18.04 17.98
N ALA A 258 -3.01 -17.46 19.18
CA ALA A 258 -3.83 -18.02 20.24
C ALA A 258 -5.31 -18.14 19.83
N GLN A 259 -5.83 -17.13 19.13
CA GLN A 259 -7.20 -17.15 18.60
C GLN A 259 -7.38 -18.19 17.49
N ILE A 260 -6.41 -18.36 16.59
CA ILE A 260 -6.43 -19.40 15.55
C ILE A 260 -6.38 -20.79 16.21
N ALA A 261 -5.50 -20.99 17.19
CA ALA A 261 -5.36 -22.26 17.90
C ALA A 261 -6.62 -22.65 18.69
N ALA A 262 -7.35 -21.67 19.24
CA ALA A 262 -8.62 -21.92 19.92
C ALA A 262 -9.75 -22.36 18.98
N LEU A 263 -9.61 -22.10 17.67
CA LEU A 263 -10.62 -22.39 16.65
C LEU A 263 -10.25 -23.58 15.75
N SER A 264 -8.96 -23.90 15.66
CA SER A 264 -8.41 -24.89 14.75
C SER A 264 -8.42 -26.30 15.33
N GLU A 265 -8.60 -27.29 14.46
CA GLU A 265 -8.42 -28.72 14.78
C GLU A 265 -6.95 -29.18 14.66
N ALA A 266 -6.07 -28.36 14.08
CA ALA A 266 -4.65 -28.62 13.88
C ALA A 266 -3.78 -27.68 14.74
N THR A 267 -2.57 -28.10 15.11
CA THR A 267 -1.65 -27.20 15.83
C THR A 267 -0.77 -26.40 14.86
N TYR A 268 -0.16 -25.31 15.35
CA TYR A 268 0.83 -24.57 14.57
C TYR A 268 2.00 -25.44 14.12
N ALA A 269 2.41 -26.41 14.94
CA ALA A 269 3.49 -27.33 14.59
C ALA A 269 3.12 -28.27 13.43
N ASP A 270 1.83 -28.64 13.31
CA ASP A 270 1.34 -29.51 12.25
C ASP A 270 1.21 -28.77 10.92
N GLN A 271 0.72 -27.52 10.96
CA GLN A 271 0.42 -26.72 9.77
C GLN A 271 0.89 -25.27 9.89
N PRO A 272 2.21 -25.01 9.99
CA PRO A 272 2.74 -23.66 10.25
C PRO A 272 2.36 -22.68 9.14
N LYS A 273 2.47 -23.11 7.88
CA LYS A 273 2.14 -22.27 6.71
C LYS A 273 0.69 -21.78 6.74
N ALA A 274 -0.27 -22.66 7.05
CA ALA A 274 -1.68 -22.31 7.09
C ALA A 274 -1.98 -21.28 8.20
N TYR A 275 -1.45 -21.50 9.41
CA TYR A 275 -1.55 -20.54 10.52
C TYR A 275 -1.01 -19.16 10.15
N ARG A 276 0.18 -19.11 9.55
CA ARG A 276 0.85 -17.88 9.13
C ARG A 276 0.02 -17.11 8.10
N ILE A 277 -0.51 -17.80 7.09
CA ILE A 277 -1.35 -17.18 6.04
C ILE A 277 -2.66 -16.66 6.63
N VAL A 278 -3.35 -17.45 7.46
CA VAL A 278 -4.60 -17.01 8.12
C VAL A 278 -4.34 -15.74 8.95
N ALA A 279 -3.28 -15.72 9.75
CA ALA A 279 -2.96 -14.58 10.59
C ALA A 279 -2.57 -13.33 9.78
N ASP A 280 -1.64 -13.46 8.83
CA ASP A 280 -1.17 -12.33 8.03
C ASP A 280 -2.28 -11.73 7.17
N HIS A 281 -3.00 -12.54 6.41
CA HIS A 281 -4.01 -12.03 5.48
C HIS A 281 -5.22 -11.46 6.23
N THR A 282 -5.60 -12.06 7.37
CA THR A 282 -6.63 -11.47 8.23
C THR A 282 -6.16 -10.14 8.79
N ARG A 283 -4.90 -10.04 9.25
CA ARG A 283 -4.31 -8.78 9.72
C ARG A 283 -4.38 -7.70 8.65
N THR A 284 -3.93 -7.99 7.44
CA THR A 284 -3.94 -7.04 6.32
C THR A 284 -5.37 -6.63 5.94
N ALA A 285 -6.29 -7.57 5.86
CA ALA A 285 -7.69 -7.27 5.55
C ALA A 285 -8.36 -6.38 6.62
N VAL A 286 -8.05 -6.59 7.91
CA VAL A 286 -8.49 -5.71 9.01
C VAL A 286 -7.98 -4.29 8.81
N PHE A 287 -6.70 -4.12 8.47
CA PHE A 287 -6.13 -2.79 8.21
C PHE A 287 -6.76 -2.10 6.99
N ILE A 288 -7.06 -2.82 5.92
CA ILE A 288 -7.73 -2.22 4.73
C ILE A 288 -9.18 -1.83 5.05
N LEU A 289 -9.94 -2.70 5.73
CA LEU A 289 -11.35 -2.45 6.06
C LEU A 289 -11.52 -1.32 7.08
N GLY A 290 -10.62 -1.32 8.09
CA GLY A 290 -10.59 -0.41 9.22
C GLY A 290 -9.92 0.92 8.95
N ASP A 291 -9.26 1.08 7.80
CA ASP A 291 -8.65 2.34 7.40
C ASP A 291 -9.70 3.47 7.31
N THR A 292 -9.24 4.71 7.51
CA THR A 292 -10.04 5.93 7.47
C THR A 292 -10.84 6.07 6.15
N TYR A 293 -10.23 5.81 4.99
CA TYR A 293 -10.99 5.79 3.73
C TYR A 293 -11.81 4.49 3.60
N GLY A 294 -11.20 3.39 4.04
CA GLY A 294 -11.84 2.10 4.29
C GLY A 294 -12.51 1.47 3.07
N VAL A 295 -11.80 0.57 2.40
CA VAL A 295 -12.28 -0.15 1.21
C VAL A 295 -13.06 -1.41 1.60
N THR A 296 -14.09 -1.76 0.82
CA THR A 296 -14.87 -3.01 0.97
C THR A 296 -14.55 -4.01 -0.15
N PRO A 297 -14.75 -5.33 0.04
CA PRO A 297 -14.47 -6.34 -0.99
C PRO A 297 -15.21 -6.08 -2.31
N SER A 298 -14.50 -6.09 -3.44
CA SER A 298 -15.05 -5.85 -4.78
C SER A 298 -14.34 -6.69 -5.86
N ASN A 299 -14.73 -6.53 -7.13
CA ASN A 299 -14.10 -7.22 -8.27
C ASN A 299 -12.95 -6.43 -8.91
N VAL A 300 -12.59 -5.25 -8.37
CA VAL A 300 -11.64 -4.33 -9.00
C VAL A 300 -10.74 -3.64 -7.97
N ASP A 301 -9.55 -3.26 -8.41
CA ASP A 301 -8.62 -2.39 -7.68
C ASP A 301 -8.34 -2.88 -6.23
N GLN A 302 -8.28 -1.97 -5.25
CA GLN A 302 -8.06 -2.30 -3.83
C GLN A 302 -9.08 -3.31 -3.29
N GLY A 303 -10.35 -3.21 -3.73
CA GLY A 303 -11.42 -4.10 -3.26
C GLY A 303 -11.24 -5.54 -3.75
N TYR A 304 -10.64 -5.74 -4.92
CA TYR A 304 -10.25 -7.07 -5.40
C TYR A 304 -9.11 -7.65 -4.57
N VAL A 305 -8.10 -6.84 -4.23
CA VAL A 305 -7.00 -7.31 -3.36
C VAL A 305 -7.50 -7.70 -1.98
N LEU A 306 -8.34 -6.86 -1.36
CA LEU A 306 -8.99 -7.17 -0.08
C LEU A 306 -9.78 -8.48 -0.16
N ARG A 307 -10.56 -8.66 -1.23
CA ARG A 307 -11.29 -9.90 -1.47
C ARG A 307 -10.36 -11.10 -1.59
N ARG A 308 -9.26 -11.00 -2.34
CA ARG A 308 -8.27 -12.08 -2.50
C ARG A 308 -7.67 -12.48 -1.15
N LEU A 309 -7.29 -11.51 -0.32
CA LEU A 309 -6.74 -11.74 1.02
C LEU A 309 -7.73 -12.51 1.91
N ILE A 310 -8.98 -12.04 2.01
CA ILE A 310 -10.01 -12.69 2.84
C ILE A 310 -10.28 -14.11 2.33
N ARG A 311 -10.45 -14.31 1.02
CA ARG A 311 -10.76 -15.62 0.44
C ARG A 311 -9.62 -16.63 0.62
N ARG A 312 -8.37 -16.19 0.52
CA ARG A 312 -7.21 -17.05 0.77
C ARG A 312 -7.07 -17.38 2.26
N ALA A 313 -7.31 -16.41 3.15
CA ALA A 313 -7.40 -16.69 4.59
C ALA A 313 -8.51 -17.73 4.90
N LEU A 314 -9.69 -17.60 4.30
CA LEU A 314 -10.79 -18.57 4.45
C LEU A 314 -10.43 -19.98 3.99
N ARG A 315 -9.71 -20.10 2.86
CA ARG A 315 -9.25 -21.40 2.35
C ARG A 315 -8.36 -22.12 3.37
N PHE A 316 -7.35 -21.43 3.90
CA PHE A 316 -6.45 -22.02 4.90
C PHE A 316 -7.13 -22.18 6.27
N ALA A 317 -8.08 -21.33 6.63
CA ALA A 317 -8.89 -21.53 7.83
C ALA A 317 -9.71 -22.84 7.75
N MET A 318 -10.29 -23.13 6.58
CA MET A 318 -10.99 -24.40 6.33
C MET A 318 -10.05 -25.61 6.38
N GLU A 319 -8.82 -25.49 5.86
CA GLU A 319 -7.77 -26.52 5.95
C GLU A 319 -7.36 -26.80 7.41
N LEU A 320 -7.39 -25.77 8.25
CA LEU A 320 -7.17 -25.84 9.69
C LEU A 320 -8.38 -26.35 10.48
N GLY A 321 -9.49 -26.70 9.84
CA GLY A 321 -10.72 -27.16 10.49
C GLY A 321 -11.52 -26.05 11.17
N ILE A 322 -11.21 -24.78 10.92
CA ILE A 322 -11.95 -23.64 11.48
C ILE A 322 -13.34 -23.60 10.84
N GLN A 323 -14.36 -23.61 11.69
CA GLN A 323 -15.76 -23.64 11.27
C GLN A 323 -16.21 -22.31 10.63
N GLU A 324 -17.24 -22.38 9.79
CA GLU A 324 -17.83 -21.22 9.12
C GLU A 324 -18.27 -20.13 10.13
N GLY A 325 -17.96 -18.88 9.81
CA GLY A 325 -18.33 -17.69 10.58
C GLY A 325 -17.33 -17.33 11.68
N HIS A 326 -16.29 -18.14 11.87
CA HIS A 326 -15.31 -17.95 12.95
C HIS A 326 -14.06 -17.16 12.52
N LEU A 327 -13.84 -16.90 11.22
CA LEU A 327 -12.69 -16.08 10.80
C LEU A 327 -12.78 -14.65 11.35
N ALA A 328 -14.00 -14.13 11.55
CA ALA A 328 -14.24 -12.85 12.19
C ALA A 328 -13.69 -12.77 13.63
N ASN A 329 -13.56 -13.89 14.35
CA ASN A 329 -12.92 -13.91 15.67
C ASN A 329 -11.41 -13.65 15.56
N VAL A 330 -10.75 -14.17 14.52
CA VAL A 330 -9.34 -13.86 14.25
C VAL A 330 -9.19 -12.36 13.91
N ALA A 331 -10.13 -11.80 13.14
CA ALA A 331 -10.16 -10.36 12.86
C ALA A 331 -10.31 -9.52 14.14
N ASN A 332 -11.14 -9.93 15.10
CA ASN A 332 -11.23 -9.26 16.40
C ASN A 332 -9.91 -9.31 17.19
N ALA A 333 -9.20 -10.44 17.20
CA ALA A 333 -7.90 -10.54 17.86
C ALA A 333 -6.85 -9.59 17.25
N VAL A 334 -6.91 -9.35 15.92
CA VAL A 334 -6.10 -8.31 15.27
C VAL A 334 -6.52 -6.92 15.77
N ILE A 335 -7.82 -6.60 15.77
CA ILE A 335 -8.31 -5.28 16.22
C ILE A 335 -7.82 -5.00 17.64
N GLU A 336 -7.98 -5.95 18.56
CA GLU A 336 -7.54 -5.82 19.96
C GLU A 336 -6.02 -5.64 20.10
N LYS A 337 -5.22 -6.31 19.25
CA LYS A 337 -3.75 -6.14 19.25
C LYS A 337 -3.34 -4.72 18.85
N TYR A 338 -4.08 -4.08 17.96
CA TYR A 338 -3.66 -2.84 17.30
C TYR A 338 -4.48 -1.60 17.67
N GLU A 339 -5.64 -1.72 18.32
CA GLU A 339 -6.58 -0.60 18.53
C GLU A 339 -6.04 0.55 19.39
N LEU A 340 -5.09 0.27 20.29
CA LEU A 340 -4.44 1.32 21.08
C LEU A 340 -3.50 2.19 20.22
N ILE A 341 -2.87 1.60 19.21
CA ILE A 341 -1.91 2.27 18.30
C ILE A 341 -2.68 2.91 17.13
N TYR A 342 -3.70 2.21 16.64
CA TYR A 342 -4.53 2.57 15.49
C TYR A 342 -6.02 2.61 15.89
N PRO A 343 -6.48 3.70 16.56
CA PRO A 343 -7.84 3.79 17.10
C PRO A 343 -8.94 3.70 16.03
N GLU A 344 -8.62 3.98 14.77
CA GLU A 344 -9.52 3.75 13.64
C GLU A 344 -10.01 2.30 13.55
N LEU A 345 -9.21 1.31 13.95
CA LEU A 345 -9.61 -0.10 13.95
C LEU A 345 -10.74 -0.38 14.96
N HIS A 346 -10.67 0.24 16.14
CA HIS A 346 -11.76 0.15 17.12
C HIS A 346 -13.01 0.90 16.63
N ARG A 347 -12.85 2.15 16.13
CA ARG A 347 -13.97 2.93 15.59
C ARG A 347 -14.70 2.18 14.48
N ASN A 348 -13.96 1.47 13.63
CA ASN A 348 -14.50 0.73 12.50
C ASN A 348 -14.77 -0.76 12.79
N ARG A 349 -14.67 -1.23 14.05
CA ARG A 349 -14.80 -2.64 14.44
C ARG A 349 -16.05 -3.29 13.84
N ASP A 350 -17.22 -2.68 14.01
CA ASP A 350 -18.46 -3.25 13.50
C ASP A 350 -18.48 -3.35 11.96
N LYS A 351 -17.89 -2.38 11.26
CA LYS A 351 -17.76 -2.43 9.80
C LYS A 351 -16.86 -3.57 9.39
N ILE A 352 -15.68 -3.71 10.02
CA ILE A 352 -14.71 -4.76 9.72
C ILE A 352 -15.37 -6.14 9.87
N ILE A 353 -16.01 -6.38 11.01
CA ILE A 353 -16.64 -7.67 11.32
C ILE A 353 -17.80 -7.98 10.35
N ARG A 354 -18.67 -7.01 10.07
CA ARG A 354 -19.76 -7.19 9.09
C ARG A 354 -19.26 -7.54 7.70
N GLU A 355 -18.23 -6.86 7.20
CA GLU A 355 -17.70 -7.11 5.86
C GLU A 355 -16.98 -8.47 5.76
N PHE A 356 -16.27 -8.89 6.81
CA PHE A 356 -15.69 -10.23 6.90
C PHE A 356 -16.77 -11.32 6.83
N GLN A 357 -17.80 -11.22 7.68
CA GLN A 357 -18.91 -12.17 7.70
C GLN A 357 -19.67 -12.20 6.37
N ALA A 358 -19.88 -11.04 5.75
CA ALA A 358 -20.53 -10.95 4.46
C ALA A 358 -19.69 -11.61 3.34
N GLU A 359 -18.38 -11.41 3.32
CA GLU A 359 -17.53 -12.06 2.31
C GLU A 359 -17.37 -13.56 2.57
N GLU A 360 -17.27 -13.99 3.82
CA GLU A 360 -17.24 -15.40 4.21
C GLU A 360 -18.52 -16.12 3.76
N ALA A 361 -19.70 -15.62 4.14
CA ALA A 361 -20.98 -16.20 3.73
C ALA A 361 -21.14 -16.26 2.20
N ARG A 362 -20.64 -15.25 1.47
CA ARG A 362 -20.64 -15.25 0.00
C ARG A 362 -19.70 -16.30 -0.57
N PHE A 363 -18.51 -16.47 0.00
CA PHE A 363 -17.46 -17.28 -0.58
C PHE A 363 -17.51 -18.75 -0.16
N GLN A 364 -18.01 -19.08 1.03
CA GLN A 364 -18.03 -20.44 1.60
C GLN A 364 -18.58 -21.48 0.62
N LYS A 365 -19.74 -21.17 0.02
CA LYS A 365 -20.41 -22.05 -0.96
C LYS A 365 -19.58 -22.22 -2.23
N THR A 366 -19.03 -21.13 -2.74
CA THR A 366 -18.14 -21.11 -3.91
C THR A 366 -16.85 -21.90 -3.64
N LEU A 367 -16.26 -21.74 -2.46
CA LEU A 367 -15.05 -22.43 -2.05
C LEU A 367 -15.28 -23.94 -1.98
N SER A 368 -16.32 -24.37 -1.27
CA SER A 368 -16.66 -25.79 -1.11
C SER A 368 -16.94 -26.48 -2.45
N GLN A 369 -17.69 -25.81 -3.33
CA GLN A 369 -17.99 -26.31 -4.66
C GLN A 369 -16.74 -26.33 -5.55
N GLY A 370 -15.96 -25.25 -5.55
CA GLY A 370 -14.74 -25.11 -6.33
C GLY A 370 -13.68 -26.16 -5.95
N LEU A 371 -13.45 -26.38 -4.65
CA LEU A 371 -12.54 -27.43 -4.17
C LEU A 371 -12.97 -28.82 -4.65
N ARG A 372 -14.26 -29.15 -4.54
CA ARG A 372 -14.79 -30.44 -5.00
C ARG A 372 -14.63 -30.63 -6.51
N GLU A 373 -14.86 -29.59 -7.31
CA GLU A 373 -14.69 -29.68 -8.76
C GLU A 373 -13.21 -29.70 -9.17
N PHE A 374 -12.34 -28.96 -8.48
CA PHE A 374 -10.90 -29.04 -8.67
C PHE A 374 -10.36 -30.46 -8.40
N GLU A 375 -10.80 -31.10 -7.33
CA GLU A 375 -10.48 -32.51 -7.04
C GLU A 375 -10.87 -33.43 -8.19
N LYS A 376 -12.12 -33.35 -8.65
CA LYS A 376 -12.60 -34.18 -9.77
C LYS A 376 -11.78 -33.98 -11.04
N LEU A 377 -11.42 -32.74 -11.35
CA LEU A 377 -10.62 -32.40 -12.54
C LEU A 377 -9.17 -32.89 -12.43
N THR A 378 -8.64 -33.02 -11.20
CA THR A 378 -7.22 -33.32 -10.98
C THR A 378 -6.93 -34.79 -10.69
N ILE A 379 -7.89 -35.55 -10.15
CA ILE A 379 -7.72 -36.98 -9.79
C ILE A 379 -7.29 -37.85 -10.97
N SER A 380 -7.71 -37.52 -12.20
CA SER A 380 -7.45 -38.32 -13.40
C SER A 380 -6.44 -37.68 -14.38
N LEU A 381 -5.65 -36.70 -13.94
CA LEU A 381 -4.66 -36.06 -14.82
C LEU A 381 -3.41 -36.94 -14.97
N GLU A 382 -3.28 -37.61 -16.12
CA GLU A 382 -2.14 -38.48 -16.43
C GLU A 382 -0.81 -37.69 -16.51
N ASN A 383 -0.84 -36.45 -17.03
CA ASN A 383 0.35 -35.63 -17.26
C ASN A 383 0.56 -34.51 -16.22
N LYS A 384 -0.19 -34.52 -15.11
CA LYS A 384 -0.22 -33.42 -14.12
C LYS A 384 -0.38 -32.03 -14.76
N GLN A 385 -1.13 -31.94 -15.86
CA GLN A 385 -1.40 -30.69 -16.55
C GLN A 385 -2.91 -30.43 -16.56
N LEU A 386 -3.34 -29.30 -16.01
CA LEU A 386 -4.72 -28.85 -16.06
C LEU A 386 -4.89 -27.93 -17.26
N ASP A 387 -5.79 -28.29 -18.18
CA ASP A 387 -6.04 -27.51 -19.39
C ASP A 387 -6.70 -26.15 -19.07
N GLY A 388 -6.41 -25.15 -19.91
CA GLY A 388 -6.89 -23.79 -19.71
C GLY A 388 -8.41 -23.68 -19.71
N ARG A 389 -9.12 -24.56 -20.42
CA ARG A 389 -10.59 -24.60 -20.45
C ARG A 389 -11.18 -25.12 -19.15
N ALA A 390 -10.59 -26.15 -18.56
CA ALA A 390 -10.99 -26.68 -17.26
C ALA A 390 -10.71 -25.66 -16.15
N ALA A 391 -9.54 -25.00 -16.17
CA ALA A 391 -9.23 -23.89 -15.27
C ALA A 391 -10.23 -22.72 -15.44
N PHE A 392 -10.58 -22.39 -16.69
CA PHE A 392 -11.55 -21.34 -16.98
C PHE A 392 -12.96 -21.72 -16.52
N LYS A 393 -13.34 -22.99 -16.61
CA LYS A 393 -14.61 -23.51 -16.09
C LYS A 393 -14.70 -23.37 -14.56
N LEU A 394 -13.62 -23.62 -13.83
CA LEU A 394 -13.55 -23.37 -12.38
C LEU A 394 -13.88 -21.90 -12.07
N TYR A 395 -13.29 -20.98 -12.82
CA TYR A 395 -13.52 -19.55 -12.69
C TYR A 395 -14.94 -19.11 -13.08
N ASP A 396 -15.37 -19.39 -14.30
CA ASP A 396 -16.61 -18.86 -14.88
C ASP A 396 -17.87 -19.55 -14.33
N THR A 397 -17.86 -20.89 -14.29
CA THR A 397 -19.06 -21.65 -13.91
C THR A 397 -19.22 -21.74 -12.41
N TYR A 398 -18.12 -21.92 -11.68
CA TYR A 398 -18.16 -22.18 -10.23
C TYR A 398 -17.74 -20.97 -9.40
N GLY A 399 -17.28 -19.88 -10.02
CA GLY A 399 -16.82 -18.67 -9.34
C GLY A 399 -15.50 -18.87 -8.59
N PHE A 400 -14.79 -19.97 -8.84
CA PHE A 400 -13.58 -20.35 -8.12
C PHE A 400 -12.37 -19.58 -8.67
N PRO A 401 -11.75 -18.70 -7.86
CA PRO A 401 -10.68 -17.81 -8.33
C PRO A 401 -9.50 -18.58 -8.95
N ILE A 402 -8.93 -18.04 -10.02
CA ILE A 402 -7.78 -18.65 -10.70
C ILE A 402 -6.56 -18.69 -9.77
N GLU A 403 -6.43 -17.71 -8.87
CA GLU A 403 -5.33 -17.63 -7.90
C GLU A 403 -5.36 -18.80 -6.91
N LEU A 404 -6.55 -19.19 -6.44
CA LEU A 404 -6.70 -20.38 -5.58
C LEU A 404 -6.48 -21.68 -6.37
N THR A 405 -6.89 -21.70 -7.64
CA THR A 405 -6.62 -22.83 -8.54
C THR A 405 -5.12 -23.02 -8.73
N MET A 406 -4.38 -21.93 -8.97
CA MET A 406 -2.92 -21.92 -9.09
C MET A 406 -2.24 -22.40 -7.80
N GLU A 407 -2.71 -21.93 -6.65
CA GLU A 407 -2.16 -22.32 -5.35
C GLU A 407 -2.33 -23.83 -5.10
N LEU A 408 -3.53 -24.36 -5.31
CA LEU A 408 -3.80 -25.80 -5.17
C LEU A 408 -3.05 -26.65 -6.19
N ALA A 409 -2.89 -26.15 -7.42
CA ALA A 409 -2.12 -26.83 -8.44
C ALA A 409 -0.64 -26.90 -8.06
N LYS A 410 -0.06 -25.81 -7.55
CA LYS A 410 1.33 -25.76 -7.05
C LYS A 410 1.57 -26.79 -5.95
N GLU A 411 0.65 -26.90 -4.99
CA GLU A 411 0.71 -27.89 -3.90
C GLU A 411 0.71 -29.36 -4.40
N ARG A 412 0.07 -29.63 -5.54
CA ARG A 412 0.01 -30.97 -6.16
C ARG A 412 1.05 -31.19 -7.24
N SER A 413 1.92 -30.22 -7.48
CA SER A 413 2.84 -30.21 -8.62
C SER A 413 2.11 -30.37 -9.96
N ILE A 414 0.95 -29.73 -10.10
CA ILE A 414 0.15 -29.66 -11.32
C ILE A 414 0.49 -28.35 -12.04
N VAL A 415 0.77 -28.45 -13.33
CA VAL A 415 0.98 -27.29 -14.21
C VAL A 415 -0.36 -26.86 -14.78
N ILE A 416 -0.69 -25.58 -14.67
CA ILE A 416 -1.90 -25.02 -15.30
C ILE A 416 -1.50 -24.40 -16.64
N ASP A 417 -2.25 -24.69 -17.69
CA ASP A 417 -2.21 -23.94 -18.93
C ASP A 417 -2.87 -22.56 -18.75
N LEU A 418 -2.08 -21.60 -18.26
CA LEU A 418 -2.52 -20.23 -18.02
C LEU A 418 -2.79 -19.46 -19.32
N GLU A 419 -2.07 -19.79 -20.40
CA GLU A 419 -2.27 -19.17 -21.71
C GLU A 419 -3.67 -19.52 -22.24
N GLY A 420 -4.03 -20.81 -22.26
CA GLY A 420 -5.37 -21.25 -22.62
C GLY A 420 -6.47 -20.72 -21.70
N PHE A 421 -6.20 -20.57 -20.39
CA PHE A 421 -7.13 -19.89 -19.48
C PHE A 421 -7.38 -18.44 -19.91
N HIS A 422 -6.31 -17.70 -20.22
CA HIS A 422 -6.40 -16.31 -20.62
C HIS A 422 -7.11 -16.16 -21.97
N GLU A 423 -6.87 -17.05 -22.94
CA GLU A 423 -7.60 -17.07 -24.20
C GLU A 423 -9.11 -17.21 -23.98
N HIS A 424 -9.54 -18.19 -23.17
CA HIS A 424 -10.96 -18.37 -22.87
C HIS A 424 -11.55 -17.23 -22.05
N PHE A 425 -10.78 -16.68 -21.11
CA PHE A 425 -11.20 -15.50 -20.36
C PHE A 425 -11.39 -14.28 -21.27
N GLN A 426 -10.52 -14.07 -22.26
CA GLN A 426 -10.68 -13.00 -23.24
C GLN A 426 -11.89 -13.24 -24.14
N GLN A 427 -12.08 -14.44 -24.67
CA GLN A 427 -13.26 -14.79 -25.46
C GLN A 427 -14.55 -14.54 -24.67
N HIS A 428 -14.60 -14.95 -23.40
CA HIS A 428 -15.74 -14.69 -22.53
C HIS A 428 -15.94 -13.20 -22.24
N ARG A 429 -14.85 -12.44 -22.06
CA ARG A 429 -14.92 -10.97 -21.94
C ARG A 429 -15.44 -10.32 -23.21
N GLU A 430 -14.98 -10.73 -24.39
CA GLU A 430 -15.42 -10.20 -25.68
C GLU A 430 -16.89 -10.51 -25.95
N LEU A 431 -17.34 -11.75 -25.66
CA LEU A 431 -18.74 -12.15 -25.73
C LEU A 431 -19.63 -11.36 -24.74
N SER A 432 -19.10 -11.07 -23.54
CA SER A 432 -19.78 -10.23 -22.55
C SER A 432 -19.72 -8.72 -22.89
N GLN A 433 -18.70 -8.29 -23.64
CA GLN A 433 -18.48 -6.89 -24.08
C GLN A 433 -19.15 -6.56 -25.41
N ALA A 434 -19.62 -7.55 -26.18
CA ALA A 434 -20.50 -7.33 -27.33
C ALA A 434 -21.83 -6.64 -26.96
N GLY A 435 -22.16 -6.56 -25.66
CA GLY A 435 -23.24 -5.74 -25.10
C GLY A 435 -22.79 -4.50 -24.31
N ALA A 436 -21.49 -4.21 -24.22
CA ALA A 436 -20.93 -3.13 -23.40
C ALA A 436 -19.56 -2.66 -23.93
N ALA A 437 -19.52 -2.16 -25.17
CA ALA A 437 -18.31 -1.63 -25.76
C ALA A 437 -17.93 -0.28 -25.14
N GLN A 438 -16.96 -0.30 -24.22
CA GLN A 438 -15.80 0.60 -24.13
C GLN A 438 -15.16 0.51 -22.73
N LYS A 439 -13.98 -0.10 -22.63
CA LYS A 439 -13.12 -0.01 -21.43
C LYS A 439 -11.67 0.25 -21.84
N PHE A 440 -11.20 1.43 -21.47
CA PHE A 440 -9.88 2.01 -21.70
C PHE A 440 -8.86 1.56 -20.63
N LYS A 441 -7.57 1.52 -21.01
CA LYS A 441 -6.44 1.05 -20.20
C LYS A 441 -5.99 2.10 -19.18
N GLY A 442 -5.44 1.65 -18.04
CA GLY A 442 -5.06 2.49 -16.90
C GLY A 442 -3.81 3.33 -17.16
N GLY A 443 -3.85 4.58 -16.69
CA GLY A 443 -2.80 5.58 -16.85
C GLY A 443 -1.97 5.78 -15.59
N LEU A 444 -0.72 6.12 -15.83
CA LEU A 444 0.33 6.46 -14.89
C LEU A 444 0.09 7.85 -14.28
N ALA A 445 0.59 8.09 -13.07
CA ALA A 445 0.61 9.43 -12.48
C ALA A 445 1.44 10.36 -13.37
N ASP A 446 0.74 11.31 -13.96
CA ASP A 446 1.31 12.41 -14.71
C ASP A 446 1.00 13.67 -13.91
N HIS A 447 2.02 14.47 -13.55
CA HIS A 447 1.82 15.79 -12.93
C HIS A 447 1.51 16.88 -13.97
N SER A 448 1.09 16.50 -15.18
CA SER A 448 0.69 17.44 -16.21
C SER A 448 -0.50 18.30 -15.80
N THR A 449 -0.64 19.43 -16.50
CA THR A 449 -1.78 20.33 -16.43
C THR A 449 -3.11 19.59 -16.62
N HIS A 450 -3.13 18.48 -17.36
CA HIS A 450 -4.35 17.72 -17.59
C HIS A 450 -4.81 16.95 -16.33
N THR A 451 -3.88 16.34 -15.61
CA THR A 451 -4.18 15.70 -14.32
C THR A 451 -4.67 16.71 -13.29
N ALA A 452 -4.06 17.90 -13.23
CA ALA A 452 -4.49 18.98 -12.35
C ALA A 452 -5.94 19.45 -12.66
N ASN A 453 -6.30 19.50 -13.94
CA ASN A 453 -7.67 19.81 -14.36
C ASN A 453 -8.67 18.71 -13.95
N LEU A 454 -8.33 17.43 -14.17
CA LEU A 454 -9.18 16.31 -13.74
C LEU A 454 -9.29 16.21 -12.22
N HIS A 455 -8.24 16.60 -11.50
CA HIS A 455 -8.27 16.68 -10.05
C HIS A 455 -9.22 17.77 -9.56
N THR A 456 -9.17 18.95 -10.17
CA THR A 456 -10.15 20.02 -9.93
C THR A 456 -11.57 19.55 -10.24
N ALA A 457 -11.77 18.86 -11.37
CA ALA A 457 -13.07 18.30 -11.74
C ALA A 457 -13.59 17.27 -10.73
N THR A 458 -12.69 16.57 -10.03
CA THR A 458 -13.05 15.60 -8.98
C THR A 458 -13.72 16.31 -7.78
N HIS A 459 -13.21 17.47 -7.35
CA HIS A 459 -13.81 18.26 -6.26
C HIS A 459 -15.15 18.88 -6.67
N LEU A 460 -15.26 19.38 -7.90
CA LEU A 460 -16.55 19.84 -8.43
C LEU A 460 -17.58 18.70 -8.49
N LEU A 461 -17.16 17.51 -8.93
CA LEU A 461 -18.01 16.33 -8.95
C LEU A 461 -18.48 15.93 -7.54
N HIS A 462 -17.59 15.96 -6.55
CA HIS A 462 -17.92 15.64 -5.17
C HIS A 462 -18.98 16.60 -4.60
N ALA A 463 -18.79 17.91 -4.79
CA ALA A 463 -19.76 18.93 -4.39
C ALA A 463 -21.10 18.75 -5.10
N ALA A 464 -21.10 18.50 -6.42
CA ALA A 464 -22.31 18.26 -7.19
C ALA A 464 -23.07 17.03 -6.70
N LEU A 465 -22.38 15.92 -6.42
CA LEU A 465 -22.99 14.69 -5.89
C LEU A 465 -23.65 14.93 -4.54
N ARG A 466 -23.00 15.68 -3.64
CA ARG A 466 -23.58 16.05 -2.33
C ARG A 466 -24.83 16.91 -2.50
N SER A 467 -24.81 17.84 -3.45
CA SER A 467 -25.98 18.69 -3.74
C SER A 467 -27.16 17.91 -4.33
N VAL A 468 -26.91 16.87 -5.14
CA VAL A 468 -27.96 16.10 -5.83
C VAL A 468 -28.48 14.95 -4.97
N LEU A 469 -27.60 14.27 -4.25
CA LEU A 469 -27.89 12.99 -3.58
C LEU A 469 -27.98 13.10 -2.06
N GLY A 470 -27.47 14.18 -1.45
CA GLY A 470 -27.47 14.40 -0.01
C GLY A 470 -26.07 14.63 0.58
N GLU A 471 -26.02 15.34 1.70
CA GLU A 471 -24.78 15.69 2.42
C GLU A 471 -24.07 14.49 3.06
N GLU A 472 -24.70 13.33 3.12
CA GLU A 472 -24.10 12.08 3.58
C GLU A 472 -23.19 11.42 2.54
N VAL A 473 -23.21 11.90 1.29
CA VAL A 473 -22.30 11.42 0.25
C VAL A 473 -20.87 11.79 0.63
N ALA A 474 -20.05 10.77 0.85
CA ALA A 474 -18.65 10.88 1.17
C ALA A 474 -17.81 10.11 0.15
N GLN A 475 -16.67 10.68 -0.21
CA GLN A 475 -15.65 10.00 -1.01
C GLN A 475 -15.20 8.69 -0.33
N LYS A 476 -15.13 7.61 -1.11
CA LYS A 476 -14.65 6.27 -0.72
C LYS A 476 -13.42 5.82 -1.51
N GLY A 477 -13.09 6.55 -2.57
CA GLY A 477 -11.88 6.35 -3.34
C GLY A 477 -11.85 7.30 -4.52
N SER A 478 -10.66 7.71 -4.93
CA SER A 478 -10.46 8.46 -6.17
C SER A 478 -9.33 7.80 -6.95
N ASN A 479 -9.31 7.98 -8.26
CA ASN A 479 -8.17 7.66 -9.12
C ASN A 479 -8.26 8.56 -10.35
N ILE A 480 -7.23 9.35 -10.56
CA ILE A 480 -7.14 10.31 -11.66
C ILE A 480 -5.98 9.87 -12.54
N THR A 481 -6.18 9.85 -13.84
CA THR A 481 -5.14 9.61 -14.84
C THR A 481 -5.11 10.77 -15.83
N ALA A 482 -4.14 10.78 -16.75
CA ALA A 482 -4.08 11.78 -17.82
C ALA A 482 -5.25 11.72 -18.82
N GLU A 483 -6.21 10.79 -18.68
CA GLU A 483 -7.32 10.62 -19.63
C GLU A 483 -8.70 10.70 -18.95
N ARG A 484 -8.79 10.41 -17.65
CA ARG A 484 -10.07 10.29 -16.94
C ARG A 484 -9.93 10.41 -15.43
N LEU A 485 -11.06 10.65 -14.77
CA LEU A 485 -11.22 10.46 -13.33
C LEU A 485 -12.14 9.28 -13.01
N ARG A 486 -11.90 8.65 -11.87
CA ARG A 486 -12.74 7.64 -11.23
C ARG A 486 -13.03 8.12 -9.82
N PHE A 487 -14.29 8.33 -9.50
CA PHE A 487 -14.74 8.79 -8.19
C PHE A 487 -15.70 7.77 -7.57
N ASP A 488 -15.31 7.20 -6.45
CA ASP A 488 -16.11 6.27 -5.66
C ASP A 488 -16.69 7.00 -4.46
N PHE A 489 -17.99 6.84 -4.22
CA PHE A 489 -18.71 7.58 -3.18
C PHE A 489 -19.76 6.72 -2.49
N SER A 490 -20.06 7.04 -1.23
CA SER A 490 -21.08 6.33 -0.45
C SER A 490 -22.48 6.66 -0.94
N PHE A 491 -23.14 5.67 -1.52
CA PHE A 491 -24.54 5.78 -1.89
C PHE A 491 -25.16 4.38 -2.02
N HIS A 492 -26.34 4.19 -1.41
CA HIS A 492 -26.92 2.86 -1.18
C HIS A 492 -27.61 2.25 -2.40
N ARG A 493 -27.89 3.05 -3.43
CA ARG A 493 -28.60 2.62 -4.63
C ARG A 493 -27.96 3.15 -5.91
N LYS A 494 -28.41 2.66 -7.06
CA LYS A 494 -28.07 3.23 -8.35
C LYS A 494 -28.64 4.65 -8.48
N MET A 495 -27.86 5.57 -9.05
CA MET A 495 -28.35 6.89 -9.41
C MET A 495 -29.38 6.79 -10.53
N THR A 496 -30.41 7.63 -10.50
CA THR A 496 -31.35 7.76 -11.62
C THR A 496 -30.69 8.51 -12.78
N VAL A 497 -31.28 8.41 -13.97
CA VAL A 497 -30.78 9.12 -15.16
C VAL A 497 -30.81 10.63 -14.93
N GLU A 498 -31.84 11.11 -14.24
CA GLU A 498 -32.04 12.51 -13.89
C GLU A 498 -31.00 12.99 -12.88
N GLU A 499 -30.64 12.16 -11.89
CA GLU A 499 -29.58 12.47 -10.92
C GLU A 499 -28.21 12.54 -11.58
N ILE A 500 -27.91 11.64 -12.52
CA ILE A 500 -26.66 11.67 -13.30
C ILE A 500 -26.61 12.94 -14.14
N ALA A 501 -27.67 13.26 -14.88
CA ALA A 501 -27.75 14.46 -15.71
C ALA A 501 -27.69 15.75 -14.88
N ALA A 502 -28.30 15.77 -13.69
CA ALA A 502 -28.24 16.90 -12.77
C ALA A 502 -26.82 17.10 -12.21
N THR A 503 -26.15 16.00 -11.84
CA THR A 503 -24.76 16.04 -11.36
C THR A 503 -23.82 16.59 -12.43
N GLU A 504 -23.89 16.05 -13.65
CA GLU A 504 -23.07 16.52 -14.78
C GLU A 504 -23.32 17.99 -15.11
N ARG A 505 -24.59 18.42 -15.11
CA ARG A 505 -24.96 19.82 -15.36
C ARG A 505 -24.35 20.75 -14.32
N LEU A 506 -24.45 20.42 -13.03
CA LEU A 506 -23.91 21.26 -11.96
C LEU A 506 -22.38 21.40 -12.04
N VAL A 507 -21.67 20.32 -12.39
CA VAL A 507 -20.21 20.40 -12.60
C VAL A 507 -19.88 21.34 -13.74
N ASN A 508 -20.60 21.25 -14.86
CA ASN A 508 -20.38 22.14 -16.01
C ASN A 508 -20.79 23.60 -15.73
N GLU A 509 -21.83 23.82 -14.94
CA GLU A 509 -22.19 25.17 -14.47
C GLU A 509 -21.06 25.78 -13.65
N ALA A 510 -20.47 25.02 -12.70
CA ALA A 510 -19.32 25.47 -11.91
C ALA A 510 -18.04 25.70 -12.74
N ILE A 511 -17.84 24.91 -13.81
CA ILE A 511 -16.77 25.14 -14.78
C ILE A 511 -17.00 26.45 -15.55
N ALA A 512 -18.23 26.68 -16.03
CA ALA A 512 -18.59 27.86 -16.80
C ALA A 512 -18.53 29.17 -16.00
N GLU A 513 -18.61 29.11 -14.66
CA GLU A 513 -18.38 30.28 -13.81
C GLU A 513 -16.95 30.85 -13.93
N GLY A 514 -15.97 30.04 -14.35
CA GLY A 514 -14.61 30.48 -14.60
C GLY A 514 -13.93 31.14 -13.40
N VAL A 515 -14.12 30.55 -12.21
CA VAL A 515 -13.59 31.09 -10.95
C VAL A 515 -12.14 30.70 -10.75
N GLU A 516 -11.37 31.63 -10.19
CA GLU A 516 -10.00 31.35 -9.73
C GLU A 516 -10.05 30.35 -8.57
N ILE A 517 -9.13 29.38 -8.61
CA ILE A 517 -8.99 28.36 -7.59
C ILE A 517 -8.00 28.86 -6.55
N ILE A 518 -8.50 29.10 -5.34
CA ILE A 518 -7.71 29.70 -4.26
C ILE A 518 -7.23 28.60 -3.34
N SER A 519 -5.93 28.57 -3.06
CA SER A 519 -5.30 27.68 -2.08
C SER A 519 -4.90 28.48 -0.84
N GLU A 520 -5.39 28.06 0.33
CA GLU A 520 -5.06 28.68 1.61
C GLU A 520 -4.53 27.62 2.59
N GLU A 521 -3.44 27.95 3.27
CA GLU A 521 -2.95 27.13 4.39
C GLU A 521 -3.53 27.64 5.70
N MET A 522 -4.28 26.78 6.39
CA MET A 522 -4.95 27.11 7.64
C MET A 522 -4.95 25.91 8.58
N THR A 523 -5.26 26.12 9.86
CA THR A 523 -5.37 25.01 10.81
C THR A 523 -6.54 24.09 10.50
N LEU A 524 -6.51 22.86 11.00
CA LEU A 524 -7.61 21.90 10.84
C LEU A 524 -8.93 22.46 11.42
N GLU A 525 -8.84 23.16 12.55
CA GLU A 525 -9.99 23.81 13.21
C GLU A 525 -10.51 24.98 12.38
N GLU A 526 -9.62 25.82 11.84
CA GLU A 526 -10.02 26.90 10.91
C GLU A 526 -10.67 26.33 9.65
N ALA A 527 -10.09 25.30 9.04
CA ALA A 527 -10.65 24.61 7.87
C ALA A 527 -12.06 24.08 8.16
N GLN A 528 -12.26 23.46 9.32
CA GLN A 528 -13.57 22.96 9.76
C GLN A 528 -14.58 24.11 9.92
N ASN A 529 -14.15 25.22 10.53
CA ASN A 529 -14.99 26.41 10.70
C ASN A 529 -15.33 27.10 9.38
N THR A 530 -14.52 26.92 8.33
CA THR A 530 -14.83 27.46 6.98
C THR A 530 -15.85 26.63 6.19
N GLY A 531 -16.28 25.48 6.74
CA GLY A 531 -17.17 24.53 6.07
C GLY A 531 -16.48 23.69 4.99
N ALA A 532 -15.14 23.57 5.02
CA ALA A 532 -14.43 22.72 4.08
C ALA A 532 -14.87 21.25 4.25
N ILE A 533 -14.83 20.48 3.17
CA ILE A 533 -15.04 19.04 3.21
C ILE A 533 -13.65 18.38 3.25
N GLY A 534 -13.46 17.44 4.17
CA GLY A 534 -12.17 16.78 4.35
C GLY A 534 -12.13 15.90 5.58
N LEU A 535 -11.00 15.23 5.77
CA LEU A 535 -10.77 14.42 6.97
C LEU A 535 -10.34 15.32 8.13
N PHE A 536 -11.29 15.64 9.01
CA PHE A 536 -11.08 16.44 10.23
C PHE A 536 -10.64 15.60 11.45
N GLU A 537 -9.87 14.54 11.22
CA GLU A 537 -9.26 13.78 12.31
C GLU A 537 -7.93 14.43 12.72
N SER A 538 -7.65 14.50 14.03
CA SER A 538 -6.52 15.20 14.66
C SER A 538 -5.12 14.62 14.36
N LYS A 539 -4.93 14.00 13.19
CA LYS A 539 -3.69 13.34 12.76
C LYS A 539 -2.81 14.17 11.81
N TYR A 540 -3.16 15.42 11.52
CA TYR A 540 -2.29 16.36 10.81
C TYR A 540 -1.61 17.33 11.78
N GLY A 541 -0.31 17.56 11.62
CA GLY A 541 0.37 18.67 12.28
C GLY A 541 -0.24 19.99 11.80
N GLN A 542 -1.01 20.62 12.68
CA GLN A 542 -1.54 22.00 12.77
C GLN A 542 -1.92 22.84 11.53
N LYS A 543 -1.55 22.55 10.28
CA LYS A 543 -2.00 23.28 9.08
C LYS A 543 -2.25 22.37 7.88
N VAL A 544 -3.34 22.60 7.18
CA VAL A 544 -3.80 21.91 5.98
C VAL A 544 -3.98 22.90 4.84
N LYS A 545 -3.80 22.44 3.59
CA LYS A 545 -4.15 23.21 2.39
C LYS A 545 -5.64 23.02 2.09
N VAL A 546 -6.38 24.12 2.04
CA VAL A 546 -7.78 24.16 1.64
C VAL A 546 -7.86 24.82 0.27
N TYR A 547 -8.44 24.11 -0.69
CA TYR A 547 -8.72 24.62 -2.02
C TYR A 547 -10.18 25.05 -2.10
N SER A 548 -10.41 26.27 -2.59
CA SER A 548 -11.75 26.82 -2.83
C SER A 548 -11.96 27.07 -4.32
N MET A 549 -13.01 26.46 -4.89
CA MET A 549 -13.49 26.71 -6.25
C MET A 549 -14.76 27.57 -6.17
N GLY A 550 -14.57 28.86 -5.90
CA GLY A 550 -15.68 29.79 -5.65
C GLY A 550 -16.49 29.42 -4.40
N LYS A 551 -17.82 29.50 -4.49
CA LYS A 551 -18.73 29.04 -3.42
C LYS A 551 -19.16 27.57 -3.59
N PHE A 552 -18.76 26.94 -4.69
CA PHE A 552 -19.30 25.66 -5.11
C PHE A 552 -18.64 24.48 -4.41
N SER A 553 -17.31 24.50 -4.31
CA SER A 553 -16.54 23.48 -3.60
C SER A 553 -15.44 24.11 -2.75
N LYS A 554 -15.22 23.53 -1.56
CA LYS A 554 -14.13 23.87 -0.65
C LYS A 554 -13.67 22.60 0.05
N GLU A 555 -12.44 22.16 -0.21
CA GLU A 555 -11.96 20.86 0.25
C GLU A 555 -10.51 20.91 0.74
N ILE A 556 -10.19 20.10 1.75
CA ILE A 556 -8.80 19.87 2.16
C ILE A 556 -8.16 18.94 1.13
N CYS A 557 -7.06 19.38 0.49
CA CYS A 557 -6.38 18.58 -0.52
C CYS A 557 -4.90 18.95 -0.63
N GLY A 558 -4.04 17.96 -0.91
CA GLY A 558 -2.59 18.15 -1.11
C GLY A 558 -2.10 17.97 -2.54
N GLY A 559 -2.96 17.55 -3.49
CA GLY A 559 -2.55 17.35 -4.88
C GLY A 559 -2.60 18.63 -5.73
N PRO A 560 -2.17 18.56 -7.00
CA PRO A 560 -2.14 19.71 -7.91
C PRO A 560 -3.54 20.06 -8.45
N HIS A 561 -3.83 21.35 -8.61
CA HIS A 561 -5.10 21.86 -9.17
C HIS A 561 -4.88 22.78 -10.36
N ALA A 562 -5.93 22.98 -11.16
CA ALA A 562 -5.96 24.01 -12.18
C ALA A 562 -5.88 25.41 -11.52
N ALA A 563 -5.52 26.42 -12.30
CA ALA A 563 -5.54 27.80 -11.81
C ALA A 563 -6.97 28.37 -11.81
N ASN A 564 -7.79 27.98 -12.79
CA ASN A 564 -9.15 28.46 -12.95
C ASN A 564 -10.09 27.32 -13.36
N THR A 565 -11.36 27.36 -12.93
CA THR A 565 -12.34 26.33 -13.32
C THR A 565 -12.61 26.31 -14.82
N ALA A 566 -12.45 27.44 -15.54
CA ALA A 566 -12.58 27.51 -16.99
C ALA A 566 -11.50 26.71 -17.74
N ASP A 567 -10.37 26.41 -17.10
CA ASP A 567 -9.28 25.63 -17.72
C ASP A 567 -9.71 24.17 -17.99
N LEU A 568 -10.80 23.70 -17.36
CA LEU A 568 -11.26 22.32 -17.41
C LEU A 568 -11.93 21.97 -18.75
N GLY A 569 -12.52 22.94 -19.46
CA GLY A 569 -13.32 22.67 -20.66
C GLY A 569 -14.74 22.23 -20.30
N ALA A 570 -15.17 21.04 -20.73
CA ALA A 570 -16.47 20.46 -20.38
C ALA A 570 -16.30 19.13 -19.64
N PHE A 571 -17.09 18.89 -18.60
CA PHE A 571 -17.09 17.64 -17.86
C PHE A 571 -18.19 16.69 -18.33
N LYS A 572 -17.87 15.40 -18.41
CA LYS A 572 -18.83 14.38 -18.81
C LYS A 572 -18.71 13.11 -17.98
N ILE A 573 -19.84 12.61 -17.51
CA ILE A 573 -19.98 11.31 -16.85
C ILE A 573 -20.10 10.25 -17.94
N VAL A 574 -19.03 9.47 -18.11
CA VAL A 574 -18.99 8.35 -19.07
C VAL A 574 -19.78 7.16 -18.54
N LYS A 575 -19.68 6.91 -17.23
CA LYS A 575 -20.32 5.73 -16.63
C LYS A 575 -20.60 5.93 -15.15
N GLU A 576 -21.76 5.44 -14.72
CA GLU A 576 -22.11 5.20 -13.33
C GLU A 576 -22.32 3.69 -13.11
N GLU A 577 -21.67 3.11 -12.09
CA GLU A 577 -21.77 1.69 -11.77
C GLU A 577 -21.64 1.41 -10.26
N SER A 578 -22.07 0.21 -9.83
CA SER A 578 -21.83 -0.23 -8.45
C SER A 578 -20.35 -0.55 -8.28
N SER A 579 -19.70 -0.01 -7.26
CA SER A 579 -18.33 -0.38 -6.88
C SER A 579 -18.36 -1.58 -5.93
N SER A 580 -19.16 -1.47 -4.86
CA SER A 580 -19.40 -2.49 -3.84
C SER A 580 -20.74 -2.26 -3.16
N SER A 581 -21.02 -2.97 -2.06
CA SER A 581 -22.21 -2.70 -1.24
C SER A 581 -22.16 -1.26 -0.71
N SER A 582 -23.22 -0.48 -0.95
CA SER A 582 -23.35 0.92 -0.51
C SER A 582 -22.30 1.90 -1.05
N VAL A 583 -21.57 1.53 -2.11
CA VAL A 583 -20.61 2.41 -2.79
C VAL A 583 -20.89 2.41 -4.30
N ARG A 584 -21.01 3.61 -4.86
CA ARG A 584 -21.20 3.86 -6.29
C ARG A 584 -19.94 4.48 -6.88
N ARG A 585 -19.74 4.28 -8.17
CA ARG A 585 -18.57 4.74 -8.92
C ARG A 585 -19.01 5.53 -10.14
N ILE A 586 -18.46 6.73 -10.28
CA ILE A 586 -18.53 7.53 -11.50
C ILE A 586 -17.17 7.50 -12.19
N LYS A 587 -17.20 7.32 -13.51
CA LYS A 587 -16.07 7.59 -14.39
C LYS A 587 -16.39 8.83 -15.21
N GLY A 588 -15.53 9.82 -15.13
CA GLY A 588 -15.69 11.10 -15.83
C GLY A 588 -14.47 11.45 -16.67
N VAL A 589 -14.68 12.30 -17.67
CA VAL A 589 -13.63 12.86 -18.53
C VAL A 589 -13.82 14.36 -18.69
N LEU A 590 -12.76 15.04 -19.10
CA LEU A 590 -12.83 16.42 -19.57
C LEU A 590 -12.74 16.44 -21.10
N GLU A 591 -13.75 17.00 -21.75
CA GLU A 591 -13.77 17.27 -23.18
C GLU A 591 -13.33 18.73 -23.39
N ARG A 592 -12.25 18.96 -24.15
CA ARG A 592 -11.89 20.31 -24.59
C ARG A 592 -12.50 20.55 -25.96
N GLU A 593 -13.23 21.64 -26.15
CA GLU A 593 -13.54 22.10 -27.50
C GLU A 593 -12.21 22.39 -28.21
N ILE A 594 -11.94 21.63 -29.26
CA ILE A 594 -10.85 21.95 -30.18
C ILE A 594 -11.28 23.25 -30.85
N GLY A 595 -10.73 24.37 -30.38
CA GLY A 595 -10.89 25.66 -31.04
C GLY A 595 -10.56 25.49 -32.53
N SER A 596 -11.54 25.86 -33.36
CA SER A 596 -11.41 25.89 -34.82
C SER A 596 -10.63 27.11 -35.29
#